data_AF-A0A527XKJ2-F1
#
_entry.id   AF-A0A527XKJ2-F1
#
_cell.length_a   1.000
_cell.length_b   1.000
_cell.length_c   1.000
_cell.angle_alpha   90.00
_cell.angle_beta   90.00
_cell.angle_gamma   90.00
#
_symmetry.space_group_name_H-M   'P 1'
#
loop_
_entity.id
_entity.type
_entity.pdbx_description
1 polymer ?
#
loop_
_entity_poly.entity_id
_entity_poly.type
_entity_poly.pdbx_seq_one_letter_code
_entity_poly.pdbx_strand_id
1 'polypeptide(L)'
;LVAFCDGLSEADLDRRVITDRREDGKIPERIGDILAHVFLHDIHHRGQVHAMLSGTSVAPPQLDEFLLDYDIKLRKDEVERLGL
;
A
#
# COMPACT_ATOMS: atom_id res chain seq x y z
N LEU A 1 9.66 1.11 3.96
CA LEU A 1 8.99 0.95 2.66
C LEU A 1 9.23 2.16 1.76
N VAL A 2 8.93 3.38 2.22
CA VAL A 2 9.22 4.63 1.47
C VAL A 2 10.66 4.68 0.94
N ALA A 3 11.67 4.61 1.82
CA ALA A 3 13.08 4.58 1.41
C ALA A 3 13.47 3.42 0.49
N PHE A 4 12.72 2.30 0.49
CA PHE A 4 12.95 1.21 -0.46
C PHE A 4 12.41 1.60 -1.84
N CYS A 5 11.17 2.12 -1.90
CA CYS A 5 10.54 2.59 -3.13
C CYS A 5 11.31 3.77 -3.76
N ASP A 6 11.80 4.71 -2.96
CA ASP A 6 12.60 5.85 -3.43
C ASP A 6 13.91 5.42 -4.11
N GLY A 7 14.42 4.24 -3.75
CA GLY A 7 15.63 3.66 -4.34
C GLY A 7 15.38 2.82 -5.59
N LEU A 8 14.13 2.63 -6.02
CA LEU A 8 13.81 1.81 -7.20
C LEU A 8 13.92 2.60 -8.50
N SER A 9 14.53 1.98 -9.50
CA SER A 9 14.35 2.34 -10.90
C SER A 9 13.18 1.57 -11.51
N GLU A 10 12.70 2.00 -12.68
CA GLU A 10 11.66 1.28 -13.44
C GLU A 10 12.06 -0.17 -13.73
N ALA A 11 13.32 -0.40 -14.11
CA ALA A 11 13.85 -1.74 -14.38
C ALA A 11 13.87 -2.64 -13.13
N ASP A 12 13.87 -2.07 -11.92
CA ASP A 12 13.84 -2.88 -10.70
C ASP A 12 12.50 -3.57 -10.49
N LEU A 13 11.41 -3.05 -11.06
CA LEU A 13 10.08 -3.65 -10.93
C LEU A 13 10.01 -5.05 -11.58
N ASP A 14 10.83 -5.29 -12.60
CA ASP A 14 10.95 -6.58 -13.29
C ASP A 14 11.92 -7.56 -12.63
N ARG A 15 12.77 -7.09 -11.71
CA ARG A 15 13.70 -7.97 -10.99
C ARG A 15 12.93 -8.96 -10.14
N ARG A 16 13.43 -10.20 -10.12
CA ARG A 16 12.87 -11.26 -9.28
C ARG A 16 13.64 -11.41 -7.98
N VAL A 17 12.90 -11.54 -6.89
CA VAL A 17 13.42 -11.87 -5.56
C VAL A 17 12.82 -13.18 -5.09
N ILE A 18 13.60 -13.95 -4.34
CA ILE A 18 13.13 -15.23 -3.79
C ILE A 18 12.27 -14.94 -2.56
N THR A 19 11.03 -15.40 -2.59
CA THR A 19 10.12 -15.39 -1.44
C THR A 19 9.93 -16.80 -0.89
N ASP A 20 9.71 -16.90 0.42
CA ASP A 20 9.44 -18.16 1.09
C ASP A 20 7.91 -18.38 1.17
N ARG A 21 7.43 -19.43 0.50
CA ARG A 21 6.03 -19.86 0.47
C ARG A 21 5.78 -21.09 1.36
N ARG A 22 6.65 -21.32 2.35
CA ARG A 22 6.54 -22.41 3.32
C ARG A 22 6.48 -23.78 2.65
N GLU A 23 5.34 -24.45 2.69
CA GLU A 23 5.14 -25.79 2.11
C GLU A 23 5.35 -25.79 0.59
N ASP A 24 5.08 -24.67 -0.07
CA ASP A 24 5.28 -24.50 -1.51
C ASP A 24 6.72 -24.14 -1.88
N GLY A 25 7.61 -23.98 -0.89
CA GLY A 25 9.04 -23.73 -1.08
C GLY A 25 9.39 -22.28 -1.44
N LYS A 26 10.55 -22.10 -2.10
CA LYS A 26 11.12 -20.79 -2.43
C LYS A 26 10.78 -20.39 -3.87
N ILE A 27 10.03 -19.31 -4.05
CA ILE A 27 9.48 -18.90 -5.35
C ILE A 27 10.07 -17.55 -5.80
N PRO A 28 10.59 -17.43 -7.03
CA PRO A 28 11.06 -16.15 -7.57
C PRO A 28 9.91 -15.27 -8.06
N GLU A 29 9.68 -14.13 -7.42
CA GLU A 29 8.58 -13.20 -7.70
C GLU A 29 9.10 -11.82 -8.11
N ARG A 30 8.39 -11.14 -9.03
CA ARG A 30 8.76 -9.79 -9.48
C ARG A 30 8.49 -8.78 -8.36
N ILE A 31 9.41 -7.83 -8.17
CA ILE A 31 9.27 -6.77 -7.16
C ILE A 31 7.98 -5.97 -7.38
N GLY A 32 7.64 -5.64 -8.64
CA GLY A 32 6.41 -4.92 -8.96
C GLY A 32 5.13 -5.65 -8.52
N ASP A 33 5.08 -6.97 -8.74
CA ASP A 33 3.91 -7.79 -8.38
C ASP A 33 3.78 -7.91 -6.84
N ILE A 34 4.91 -8.00 -6.12
CA ILE A 34 4.91 -8.00 -4.65
C ILE A 34 4.42 -6.66 -4.10
N LEU A 35 4.91 -5.53 -4.61
CA LEU A 35 4.48 -4.21 -4.15
C LEU A 35 2.99 -3.99 -4.41
N ALA A 36 2.50 -4.35 -5.61
CA ALA A 36 1.08 -4.30 -5.93
C ALA A 36 0.25 -5.17 -4.95
N HIS A 37 0.69 -6.39 -4.66
CA HIS A 37 0.03 -7.26 -3.69
C HIS A 37 -0.04 -6.62 -2.30
N VAL A 38 1.07 -6.06 -1.80
CA VAL A 38 1.13 -5.41 -0.48
C VAL A 38 0.16 -4.23 -0.40
N PHE A 39 0.12 -3.35 -1.41
CA PHE A 39 -0.78 -2.20 -1.42
C PHE A 39 -2.26 -2.60 -1.50
N LEU A 40 -2.60 -3.60 -2.32
CA LEU A 40 -3.96 -4.13 -2.39
C LEU A 40 -4.39 -4.80 -1.09
N HIS A 41 -3.47 -5.50 -0.43
CA HIS A 41 -3.73 -6.18 0.84
C HIS A 41 -4.00 -5.19 1.97
N ASP A 42 -3.31 -4.04 2.00
CA ASP A 42 -3.59 -2.96 2.95
C ASP A 42 -5.01 -2.38 2.76
N ILE A 43 -5.36 -2.02 1.51
CA ILE A 43 -6.69 -1.50 1.17
C ILE A 43 -7.78 -2.51 1.57
N HIS A 44 -7.55 -3.81 1.31
CA HIS A 44 -8.48 -4.88 1.68
C HIS A 44 -8.74 -4.91 3.20
N HIS A 45 -7.69 -4.90 4.01
CA HIS A 45 -7.86 -4.93 5.47
C HIS A 45 -8.41 -3.62 6.03
N ARG A 46 -8.09 -2.47 5.45
CA ARG A 46 -8.73 -1.20 5.82
C ARG A 46 -10.24 -1.24 5.56
N GLY A 47 -10.67 -1.82 4.44
CA GLY A 47 -12.08 -2.06 4.17
C GLY A 47 -12.76 -2.93 5.25
N GLN A 48 -12.09 -3.99 5.70
CA GLN A 48 -12.59 -4.83 6.80
C GLN A 48 -12.73 -4.05 8.11
N VAL A 49 -11.70 -3.30 8.52
CA VAL A 49 -11.72 -2.49 9.75
C VAL A 49 -12.79 -1.40 9.69
N HIS A 50 -12.94 -0.74 8.54
CA HIS A 50 -13.99 0.25 8.33
C HIS A 50 -15.37 -0.38 8.51
N ALA A 51 -15.64 -1.54 7.89
CA ALA A 51 -16.91 -2.24 8.05
C ALA A 51 -17.19 -2.63 9.52
N MET A 52 -16.16 -3.07 10.25
CA MET A 52 -16.29 -3.36 11.68
C MET A 52 -16.64 -2.10 12.49
N LEU A 53 -15.97 -0.97 12.25
CA LEU A 53 -16.22 0.29 12.95
C LEU A 53 -17.59 0.88 12.64
N SER A 54 -18.06 0.76 11.39
CA SER A 54 -19.42 1.17 10.98
C SER A 54 -20.54 0.47 11.75
N GLY A 55 -20.26 -0.69 12.38
CA GLY A 55 -21.19 -1.38 13.28
C GLY A 55 -21.18 -0.85 14.72
N THR A 56 -20.42 0.19 15.04
CA THR A 56 -20.22 0.74 16.39
C THR A 56 -20.61 2.22 16.46
N SER A 57 -20.50 2.84 17.64
CA SER A 57 -20.63 4.29 17.80
C SER A 57 -19.39 5.07 17.39
N VAL A 58 -18.27 4.41 17.07
CA VAL A 58 -17.04 5.04 16.61
C VAL A 58 -17.14 5.23 15.11
N ALA A 59 -17.06 6.48 14.66
CA ALA A 59 -17.04 6.78 13.23
C ALA A 59 -15.82 6.13 12.58
N PRO A 60 -15.99 5.34 11.51
CA PRO A 60 -14.85 4.76 10.81
C PRO A 60 -14.04 5.87 10.10
N PRO A 61 -12.71 5.71 9.99
CA PRO A 61 -11.89 6.64 9.23
C PRO A 61 -12.22 6.57 7.74
N GLN A 62 -11.89 7.64 7.03
CA GLN A 62 -12.05 7.73 5.57
C GLN A 62 -11.19 6.67 4.84
N LEU A 63 -11.74 6.10 3.77
CA LEU A 63 -11.14 4.97 3.05
C LEU A 63 -10.53 5.33 1.69
N ASP A 64 -11.05 6.35 1.01
CA ASP A 64 -10.62 6.65 -0.36
C ASP A 64 -9.15 7.06 -0.37
N GLU A 65 -8.40 6.41 -1.24
CA GLU A 65 -7.05 6.82 -1.55
C GLU A 65 -7.08 8.04 -2.46
N PHE A 66 -6.24 9.00 -2.14
CA PHE A 66 -6.15 10.29 -2.81
C PHE A 66 -5.22 10.20 -4.03
N LEU A 67 -5.62 9.40 -5.02
CA LEU A 67 -4.82 9.09 -6.21
C LEU A 67 -5.03 10.06 -7.37
N LEU A 68 -6.09 10.88 -7.34
CA LEU A 68 -6.43 11.78 -8.43
C LEU A 68 -5.73 13.12 -8.26
N ASP A 69 -5.46 13.82 -9.37
CA ASP A 69 -4.91 15.19 -9.33
C ASP A 69 -5.77 16.15 -8.49
N TYR A 70 -7.09 15.92 -8.49
CA TYR A 70 -8.04 16.67 -7.68
C TYR A 70 -7.78 16.53 -6.18
N ASP A 71 -7.25 15.39 -5.75
CA ASP A 71 -7.10 15.01 -4.35
C ASP A 71 -5.87 15.63 -3.68
N ILE A 72 -4.92 16.15 -4.47
CA ILE A 72 -3.68 16.77 -3.97
C ILE A 72 -3.98 17.84 -2.91
N LYS A 73 -5.04 18.63 -3.10
CA LYS A 73 -5.46 19.67 -2.15
C LYS A 73 -5.95 19.11 -0.81
N LEU A 74 -6.44 17.88 -0.79
CA LEU A 74 -6.94 17.20 0.41
C LEU A 74 -5.81 16.57 1.22
N ARG A 75 -4.65 16.35 0.59
CA ARG A 75 -3.45 15.71 1.14
C ARG A 75 -2.35 16.68 1.58
N LYS A 76 -2.43 17.94 1.16
CA LYS A 76 -1.37 18.94 1.35
C LYS A 76 -0.87 19.02 2.79
N ASP A 77 -1.77 19.19 3.75
CA ASP A 77 -1.41 19.33 5.17
C ASP A 77 -0.77 18.03 5.74
N GLU A 78 -1.14 16.86 5.20
CA GLU A 78 -0.56 15.59 5.61
C GLU A 78 0.85 15.41 5.06
N VAL A 79 1.04 15.69 3.77
CA VAL A 79 2.34 15.63 3.09
C VAL A 79 3.33 16.60 3.73
N GLU A 80 2.92 17.84 4.01
CA GLU A 80 3.74 18.83 4.73
C GLU A 80 4.14 18.35 6.13
N ARG A 81 3.23 17.71 6.88
CA ARG A 81 3.55 17.12 8.19
C ARG A 81 4.56 15.98 8.12
N LEU A 82 4.57 15.24 7.02
CA LEU A 82 5.47 14.10 6.81
C LEU A 82 6.82 14.51 6.19
N GLY A 83 6.96 15.77 5.76
CA GLY A 83 8.17 16.27 5.10
C GLY A 83 8.42 15.65 3.73
N LEU A 84 7.34 15.20 3.07
CA LEU A 84 7.35 14.65 1.72
C LEU A 84 6.96 15.70 0.68
#